data_AF-A0A2E6XM34-F1
#
_entry.id   AF-A0A2E6XM34-F1
#
_cell.length_a   1.000
_cell.length_b   1.000
_cell.length_c   1.000
_cell.angle_alpha   90.00
_cell.angle_beta   90.00
_cell.angle_gamma   90.00
#
_symmetry.space_group_name_H-M   'P 1'
#
loop_
_entity.id
_entity.type
_entity.pdbx_description
1 polymer ?
#
loop_
_entity_poly.entity_id
_entity_poly.type
_entity_poly.pdbx_seq_one_letter_code
_entity_poly.pdbx_strand_id
1 'polypeptide(L)'
;MTDKVEKKSLNIRQWVRDRILFLAVGIFVVGGVGYIAAGKVLDNHSIWLHPVREFALLISLIGVISLGYEIFLRELTFNEYKEALQEIVNPDAVRLGIQGIYKNRSELAQATPFETLFKIVQEEVYIGGSSLLSISTASREMIKDKVLNGIKVRLLVMDPSSPVVDLITKQGGGRHTFRNEIKTSLLLLQKLHHEIAASNNLNKGELIVHSYDTIPSHSFISIDAQRSSGLIIADIGPYLGRSTPRPSMQVVNKKNGMFGYWKEMNDIMWENSKPVNMEVANTSTVDTKTLVLGSGTDTDYYDSESASWKKASICQMGSNWRGIKGGQWVWIREKVTKEEAITGSKKKLRLNFNLPCESDRSIRRAEMLLRSDNVCHISVNDVRLSQEYGGAEYPDPFIIDIDQYMHAGNNTIIFELVSYAKPDAKVSEDNPTGIIYRLHIEYC
;
A
#
# COMPACT_ATOMS: atom_id res chain seq x y z
N MET A 1 21.90 38.58 19.92
CA MET A 1 20.57 39.19 20.15
C MET A 1 19.88 39.35 18.81
N THR A 2 19.10 38.34 18.42
CA THR A 2 18.00 38.38 17.41
C THR A 2 17.41 36.96 17.40
N ASP A 3 16.45 36.72 18.29
CA ASP A 3 15.67 35.48 18.33
C ASP A 3 14.79 35.40 17.08
N LYS A 4 15.03 34.39 16.24
CA LYS A 4 14.05 33.96 15.23
C LYS A 4 13.24 32.81 15.83
N VAL A 5 12.03 33.16 16.29
CA VAL A 5 11.00 32.21 16.73
C VAL A 5 10.57 31.36 15.52
N GLU A 6 10.96 30.09 15.51
CA GLU A 6 10.46 29.08 14.57
C GLU A 6 8.96 28.83 14.83
N LYS A 7 8.11 29.28 13.90
CA LYS A 7 6.68 28.97 13.89
C LYS A 7 6.49 27.48 13.64
N LYS A 8 6.06 26.73 14.66
CA LYS A 8 5.30 25.48 14.46
C LYS A 8 4.21 25.78 13.44
N SER A 9 4.25 25.15 12.27
CA SER A 9 3.12 25.17 11.34
C SER A 9 2.00 24.35 11.97
N LEU A 10 1.28 24.98 12.91
CA LEU A 10 -0.06 24.56 13.30
C LEU A 10 -0.82 24.33 12.00
N ASN A 11 -1.56 23.23 11.92
CA ASN A 11 -2.53 23.05 10.87
C ASN A 11 -3.63 24.11 11.11
N ILE A 12 -3.35 25.34 10.68
CA ILE A 12 -4.11 26.57 10.99
C ILE A 12 -5.59 26.34 10.69
N ARG A 13 -5.87 25.54 9.67
CA ARG A 13 -7.23 25.16 9.28
C ARG A 13 -7.97 24.37 10.37
N GLN A 14 -7.34 23.36 10.94
CA GLN A 14 -7.94 22.55 12.01
C GLN A 14 -8.04 23.36 13.30
N TRP A 15 -7.02 24.14 13.61
CA TRP A 15 -7.01 25.02 14.79
C TRP A 15 -8.08 26.12 14.74
N VAL A 16 -8.30 26.74 13.57
CA VAL A 16 -9.37 27.73 13.37
C VAL A 16 -10.74 27.05 13.47
N ARG A 17 -10.92 25.87 12.87
CA ARG A 17 -12.18 25.11 12.92
C ARG A 17 -12.58 24.80 14.36
N ASP A 18 -11.65 24.27 15.15
CA ASP A 18 -11.94 23.85 16.52
C ASP A 18 -12.31 25.06 17.41
N ARG A 19 -11.74 26.24 17.15
CA ARG A 19 -12.10 27.49 17.85
C ARG A 19 -13.47 28.03 17.45
N ILE A 20 -13.85 27.95 16.18
CA ILE A 20 -15.18 28.41 15.72
C ILE A 20 -16.26 27.48 16.26
N LEU A 21 -16.04 26.16 16.24
CA LEU A 21 -16.93 25.17 16.86
C LEU A 21 -17.09 25.43 18.36
N PHE A 22 -15.98 25.64 19.07
CA PHE A 22 -16.03 25.93 20.49
C PHE A 22 -16.79 27.23 20.80
N LEU A 23 -16.60 28.27 19.97
CA LEU A 23 -17.34 29.52 20.10
C LEU A 23 -18.84 29.34 19.87
N ALA A 24 -19.24 28.57 18.85
CA ALA A 24 -20.64 28.29 18.54
C ALA A 24 -21.33 27.52 19.68
N VAL A 25 -20.65 26.51 20.24
CA VAL A 25 -21.13 25.79 21.44
C VAL A 25 -21.22 26.73 22.65
N GLY A 26 -20.22 27.58 22.86
CA GLY A 26 -20.23 28.57 23.95
C GLY A 26 -21.42 29.52 23.85
N ILE A 27 -21.70 30.06 22.66
CA ILE A 27 -22.84 30.94 22.40
C ILE A 27 -24.17 30.22 22.69
N PHE A 28 -24.31 28.96 22.22
CA PHE A 28 -25.48 28.14 22.48
C PHE A 28 -25.71 27.93 23.98
N VAL A 29 -24.67 27.51 24.72
CA VAL A 29 -24.75 27.24 26.16
C VAL A 29 -25.07 28.51 26.93
N VAL A 30 -24.45 29.64 26.61
CA VAL A 30 -24.73 30.93 27.25
C VAL A 30 -26.18 31.36 27.04
N GLY A 31 -26.70 31.24 25.82
CA GLY A 31 -28.10 31.54 25.52
C GLY A 31 -29.07 30.61 26.26
N GLY A 32 -28.81 29.30 26.25
CA GLY A 32 -29.62 28.31 26.96
C GLY A 32 -29.63 28.50 28.49
N VAL A 33 -28.47 28.75 29.08
CA VAL A 33 -28.34 29.05 30.52
C VAL A 33 -29.04 30.36 30.86
N GLY A 34 -28.88 31.41 30.04
CA GLY A 34 -29.57 32.69 30.22
C GLY A 34 -31.09 32.54 30.21
N TYR A 35 -31.64 31.72 29.30
CA TYR A 35 -33.07 31.45 29.21
C TYR A 35 -33.62 30.75 30.47
N ILE A 36 -32.91 29.71 30.95
CA ILE A 36 -33.31 28.93 32.13
C ILE A 36 -33.15 29.78 33.40
N ALA A 37 -32.04 30.51 33.53
CA ALA A 37 -31.74 31.31 34.72
C ALA A 37 -32.63 32.55 34.84
N ALA A 38 -33.09 33.14 33.73
CA ALA A 38 -33.97 34.31 33.75
C ALA A 38 -35.22 34.07 34.61
N GLY A 39 -35.79 32.87 34.59
CA GLY A 39 -36.97 32.52 35.42
C GLY A 39 -36.67 32.25 36.89
N LYS A 40 -35.40 32.12 37.28
CA LYS A 40 -34.99 31.93 38.69
C LYS A 40 -34.51 33.21 39.34
N VAL A 41 -34.03 34.17 38.54
CA VAL A 41 -33.40 35.41 39.02
C VAL A 41 -34.35 36.61 38.93
N LEU A 42 -35.25 36.63 37.94
CA LEU A 42 -36.22 37.71 37.76
C LEU A 42 -37.59 37.27 38.28
N ASP A 43 -38.28 38.19 38.95
CA ASP A 43 -39.63 37.97 39.44
C ASP A 43 -40.61 37.70 38.30
N ASN A 44 -41.58 36.81 38.52
CA ASN A 44 -42.55 36.39 37.49
C ASN A 44 -43.45 37.54 36.96
N HIS A 45 -43.52 38.66 37.67
CA HIS A 45 -44.26 39.87 37.28
C HIS A 45 -43.36 40.97 36.72
N SER A 46 -42.07 40.70 36.53
CA SER A 46 -41.11 41.66 35.98
C SER A 46 -41.35 41.86 34.48
N ILE A 47 -41.52 43.12 34.09
CA ILE A 47 -41.62 43.55 32.68
C ILE A 47 -40.41 43.14 31.83
N TRP A 48 -39.27 42.82 32.46
CA TRP A 48 -38.01 42.46 31.79
C TRP A 48 -37.84 40.95 31.57
N LEU A 49 -38.67 40.11 32.19
CA LEU A 49 -38.53 38.65 32.11
C LEU A 49 -38.69 38.14 30.67
N HIS A 50 -39.71 38.63 29.95
CA HIS A 50 -40.01 38.24 28.58
C HIS A 50 -38.92 38.71 27.59
N PRO A 51 -38.51 40.00 27.56
CA PRO A 51 -37.43 40.46 26.69
C PRO A 51 -36.11 39.71 26.89
N VAL A 52 -35.72 39.43 28.14
CA VAL A 52 -34.46 38.73 28.45
C VAL A 52 -34.51 37.28 27.97
N ARG A 53 -35.65 36.60 28.12
CA ARG A 53 -35.83 35.22 27.63
C ARG A 53 -35.81 35.14 26.11
N GLU A 54 -36.49 36.05 25.42
CA GLU A 54 -36.49 36.09 23.95
C GLU A 54 -35.10 36.39 23.40
N PHE A 55 -34.37 37.32 24.03
CA PHE A 55 -32.99 37.62 23.66
C PHE A 55 -32.04 36.44 23.89
N ALA A 56 -32.18 35.73 25.02
CA ALA A 56 -31.39 34.54 25.32
C ALA A 56 -31.69 33.36 24.37
N LEU A 57 -32.95 33.19 23.97
CA LEU A 57 -33.35 32.22 22.93
C LEU A 57 -32.74 32.58 21.58
N LEU A 58 -32.72 33.86 21.21
CA LEU A 58 -32.14 34.33 19.95
C LEU A 58 -30.62 34.06 19.92
N ILE A 59 -29.91 34.32 21.02
CA ILE A 59 -28.49 33.96 21.17
C ILE A 59 -28.28 32.44 21.02
N SER A 60 -29.12 31.63 21.66
CA SER A 60 -29.05 30.17 21.57
C SER A 60 -29.27 29.68 20.13
N LEU A 61 -30.26 30.24 19.43
CA LEU A 61 -30.57 29.91 18.04
C LEU A 61 -29.41 30.26 17.10
N ILE A 62 -28.74 31.41 17.29
CA ILE A 62 -27.53 31.78 16.55
C ILE A 62 -26.43 30.72 16.75
N GLY A 63 -26.26 30.20 17.97
CA GLY A 63 -25.31 29.13 18.27
C GLY A 63 -25.61 27.85 17.50
N VAL A 64 -26.88 27.41 17.46
CA VAL A 64 -27.30 26.21 16.71
C VAL A 64 -27.09 26.36 15.20
N ILE A 65 -27.50 27.51 14.63
CA ILE A 65 -27.34 27.77 13.19
C ILE A 65 -25.87 27.80 12.80
N SER A 66 -25.02 28.45 13.61
CA SER A 66 -23.57 28.52 13.37
C SER A 66 -22.91 27.15 13.45
N LEU A 67 -23.35 26.30 14.37
CA LEU A 67 -22.87 24.92 14.51
C LEU A 67 -23.30 24.04 13.34
N GLY A 68 -24.54 24.16 12.88
CA GLY A 68 -25.04 23.48 11.70
C GLY A 68 -24.29 23.89 10.42
N TYR A 69 -23.96 25.18 10.28
CA TYR A 69 -23.19 25.69 9.16
C TYR A 69 -21.77 25.09 9.11
N GLU A 70 -21.05 25.08 10.24
CA GLU A 70 -19.67 24.56 10.28
C GLU A 70 -19.59 23.04 10.12
N ILE A 71 -20.56 22.29 10.65
CA ILE A 71 -20.54 20.82 10.58
C ILE A 71 -21.01 20.31 9.21
N PHE A 72 -22.04 20.90 8.62
CA PHE A 72 -22.67 20.34 7.42
C PHE A 72 -22.42 21.19 6.16
N LEU A 73 -22.80 22.47 6.21
CA LEU A 73 -22.80 23.30 5.01
C LEU A 73 -21.40 23.62 4.51
N ARG A 74 -20.45 23.85 5.43
CA ARG A 74 -19.08 24.17 5.08
C ARG A 74 -18.36 23.00 4.42
N GLU A 75 -18.58 21.77 4.86
CA GLU A 75 -17.92 20.59 4.28
C GLU A 75 -18.49 20.28 2.89
N LEU A 76 -19.81 20.36 2.72
CA LEU A 76 -20.47 20.23 1.42
C LEU A 76 -20.01 21.31 0.44
N THR A 77 -20.09 22.59 0.83
CA THR A 77 -19.66 23.70 -0.02
C THR A 77 -18.16 23.64 -0.31
N PHE A 78 -17.31 23.31 0.67
CA PHE A 78 -15.87 23.25 0.43
C PHE A 78 -15.48 22.11 -0.52
N ASN A 79 -16.15 20.97 -0.48
CA ASN A 79 -15.90 19.89 -1.43
C ASN A 79 -16.34 20.28 -2.84
N GLU A 80 -17.52 20.87 -3.00
CA GLU A 80 -17.99 21.41 -4.30
C GLU A 80 -17.05 22.51 -4.83
N TYR A 81 -16.65 23.46 -3.97
CA TYR A 81 -15.70 24.49 -4.34
C TYR A 81 -14.33 23.91 -4.69
N LYS A 82 -13.85 22.88 -3.98
CA LYS A 82 -12.56 22.25 -4.26
C LYS A 82 -12.59 21.50 -5.59
N GLU A 83 -13.67 20.79 -5.89
CA GLU A 83 -13.88 20.16 -7.19
C GLU A 83 -13.89 21.21 -8.29
N ALA A 84 -14.74 22.24 -8.17
CA ALA A 84 -14.79 23.35 -9.11
C ALA A 84 -13.44 24.08 -9.26
N LEU A 85 -12.69 24.26 -8.18
CA LEU A 85 -11.36 24.88 -8.21
C LEU A 85 -10.33 23.95 -8.87
N GLN A 86 -10.42 22.63 -8.69
CA GLN A 86 -9.59 21.68 -9.42
C GLN A 86 -9.91 21.68 -10.91
N GLU A 87 -11.18 21.83 -11.30
CA GLU A 87 -11.58 22.04 -12.70
C GLU A 87 -11.01 23.33 -13.29
N ILE A 88 -10.90 24.39 -12.48
CA ILE A 88 -10.34 25.69 -12.90
C ILE A 88 -8.81 25.67 -12.94
N VAL A 89 -8.15 25.03 -11.97
CA VAL A 89 -6.68 25.04 -11.83
C VAL A 89 -6.00 24.04 -12.76
N ASN A 90 -6.68 22.95 -13.12
CA ASN A 90 -6.13 21.94 -14.03
C ASN A 90 -7.17 21.45 -15.05
N PRO A 91 -7.69 22.36 -15.91
CA PRO A 91 -8.80 22.08 -16.81
C PRO A 91 -8.48 20.96 -17.80
N ASP A 92 -7.22 20.83 -18.21
CA ASP A 92 -6.80 19.75 -19.10
C ASP A 92 -6.81 18.38 -18.43
N ALA A 93 -6.36 18.26 -17.18
CA ALA A 93 -6.42 16.99 -16.46
C ALA A 93 -7.88 16.53 -16.28
N VAL A 94 -8.76 17.45 -15.91
CA VAL A 94 -10.19 17.17 -15.74
C VAL A 94 -10.86 16.83 -17.08
N ARG A 95 -10.55 17.57 -18.15
CA ARG A 95 -11.03 17.28 -19.52
C ARG A 95 -10.57 15.91 -20.00
N LEU A 96 -9.32 15.56 -19.70
CA LEU A 96 -8.71 14.28 -20.06
C LEU A 96 -9.15 13.12 -19.14
N GLY A 97 -9.93 13.38 -18.09
CA GLY A 97 -10.39 12.36 -17.14
C GLY A 97 -9.29 11.84 -16.22
N ILE A 98 -8.20 12.58 -16.03
CA ILE A 98 -7.10 12.23 -15.13
C ILE A 98 -7.49 12.65 -13.71
N GLN A 99 -7.68 11.68 -12.81
CA GLN A 99 -7.96 11.93 -11.39
C GLN A 99 -6.68 12.19 -10.59
N GLY A 100 -5.58 11.55 -10.98
CA GLY A 100 -4.32 11.66 -10.25
C GLY A 100 -3.12 11.16 -11.06
N ILE A 101 -1.98 11.79 -10.84
CA ILE A 101 -0.67 11.33 -11.30
C ILE A 101 0.18 11.15 -10.06
N TYR A 102 0.65 9.94 -9.84
CA TYR A 102 1.42 9.54 -8.67
C TYR A 102 2.85 9.23 -9.11
N LYS A 103 3.83 9.61 -8.30
CA LYS A 103 5.26 9.43 -8.64
C LYS A 103 5.67 7.97 -8.58
N ASN A 104 5.03 7.20 -7.71
CA ASN A 104 5.31 5.79 -7.50
C ASN A 104 4.09 5.06 -6.92
N ARG A 105 4.18 3.73 -6.86
CA ARG A 105 3.12 2.85 -6.34
C ARG A 105 2.81 3.07 -4.87
N SER A 106 3.76 3.53 -4.05
CA SER A 106 3.51 3.80 -2.63
C SER A 106 2.59 5.01 -2.46
N GLU A 107 2.82 6.07 -3.23
CA GLU A 107 1.95 7.25 -3.26
C GLU A 107 0.55 6.89 -3.78
N LEU A 108 0.47 6.09 -4.85
CA LEU A 108 -0.81 5.55 -5.34
C LEU A 108 -1.52 4.72 -4.26
N ALA A 109 -0.82 3.81 -3.57
CA ALA A 109 -1.42 2.94 -2.56
C ALA A 109 -1.92 3.72 -1.33
N GLN A 110 -1.28 4.85 -0.98
CA GLN A 110 -1.76 5.75 0.07
C GLN A 110 -3.04 6.49 -0.36
N ALA A 111 -3.09 6.95 -1.60
CA ALA A 111 -4.24 7.67 -2.13
C ALA A 111 -5.43 6.75 -2.44
N THR A 112 -5.17 5.58 -2.98
CA THR A 112 -6.17 4.59 -3.38
C THR A 112 -5.63 3.19 -3.12
N PRO A 113 -5.89 2.65 -1.91
CA PRO A 113 -5.49 1.29 -1.55
C PRO A 113 -6.09 0.26 -2.51
N PHE A 114 -5.34 -0.81 -2.76
CA PHE A 114 -5.75 -1.87 -3.68
C PHE A 114 -7.04 -2.58 -3.22
N GLU A 115 -7.26 -2.65 -1.91
CA GLU A 115 -8.48 -3.16 -1.27
C GLU A 115 -9.70 -2.32 -1.65
N THR A 116 -9.54 -1.00 -1.70
CA THR A 116 -10.61 -0.07 -2.09
C THR A 116 -10.97 -0.27 -3.56
N LEU A 117 -9.97 -0.47 -4.43
CA LEU A 117 -10.17 -0.77 -5.85
C LEU A 117 -10.97 -2.05 -6.05
N PHE A 118 -10.65 -3.11 -5.31
CA PHE A 118 -11.37 -4.37 -5.45
C PHE A 118 -12.80 -4.28 -4.90
N LYS A 119 -13.06 -3.46 -3.87
CA LYS A 119 -14.42 -3.27 -3.34
C LYS A 119 -15.39 -2.68 -4.37
N ILE A 120 -14.93 -1.79 -5.23
CA ILE A 120 -15.79 -1.08 -6.20
C ILE A 120 -16.12 -1.88 -7.46
N VAL A 121 -15.45 -3.02 -7.69
CA VAL A 121 -15.64 -3.86 -8.89
C VAL A 121 -17.01 -4.49 -8.91
N GLN A 122 -17.71 -4.38 -10.04
CA GLN A 122 -19.05 -4.93 -10.25
C GLN A 122 -19.13 -6.01 -11.33
N GLU A 123 -18.28 -5.97 -12.35
CA GLU A 123 -18.35 -6.89 -13.50
C GLU A 123 -17.00 -7.52 -13.82
N GLU A 124 -15.95 -6.72 -13.94
CA GLU A 124 -14.65 -7.18 -14.43
C GLU A 124 -13.45 -6.46 -13.80
N VAL A 125 -12.43 -7.25 -13.45
CA VAL A 125 -11.06 -6.75 -13.21
C VAL A 125 -10.15 -7.26 -14.32
N TYR A 126 -9.40 -6.36 -14.94
CA TYR A 126 -8.38 -6.72 -15.91
C TYR A 126 -7.01 -6.14 -15.51
N ILE A 127 -6.06 -7.01 -15.16
CA ILE A 127 -4.73 -6.61 -14.67
C ILE A 127 -3.65 -7.09 -15.64
N GLY A 128 -2.81 -6.16 -16.10
CA GLY A 128 -1.68 -6.45 -16.97
C GLY A 128 -0.37 -6.02 -16.36
N GLY A 129 0.66 -6.86 -16.46
CA GLY A 129 1.99 -6.51 -15.98
C GLY A 129 3.06 -7.50 -16.38
N SER A 130 4.30 -7.18 -16.01
CA SER A 130 5.47 -7.97 -16.44
C SER A 130 5.53 -9.33 -15.76
N SER A 131 5.64 -9.39 -14.43
CA SER A 131 5.65 -10.65 -13.67
C SER A 131 4.38 -10.94 -12.89
N LEU A 132 3.54 -9.95 -12.58
CA LEU A 132 2.34 -10.11 -11.72
C LEU A 132 2.56 -10.73 -10.32
N LEU A 133 3.81 -11.00 -9.89
CA LEU A 133 4.10 -11.65 -8.61
C LEU A 133 3.36 -11.09 -7.38
N SER A 134 3.25 -9.76 -7.25
CA SER A 134 2.54 -9.13 -6.13
C SER A 134 1.04 -9.39 -6.16
N ILE A 135 0.47 -9.54 -7.35
CA ILE A 135 -0.94 -9.84 -7.57
C ILE A 135 -1.21 -11.31 -7.25
N SER A 136 -0.33 -12.23 -7.69
CA SER A 136 -0.46 -13.66 -7.41
C SER A 136 -0.12 -14.06 -5.97
N THR A 137 0.57 -13.21 -5.20
CA THR A 137 0.85 -13.44 -3.77
C THR A 137 -0.08 -12.63 -2.86
N ALA A 138 0.07 -11.32 -2.81
CA ALA A 138 -0.59 -10.46 -1.83
C ALA A 138 -2.10 -10.29 -2.11
N SER A 139 -2.49 -10.27 -3.38
CA SER A 139 -3.89 -10.07 -3.79
C SER A 139 -4.62 -11.38 -4.12
N ARG A 140 -4.00 -12.52 -3.82
CA ARG A 140 -4.49 -13.86 -4.18
C ARG A 140 -5.90 -14.14 -3.65
N GLU A 141 -6.10 -13.95 -2.34
CA GLU A 141 -7.40 -14.22 -1.70
C GLU A 141 -8.48 -13.26 -2.20
N MET A 142 -8.11 -12.02 -2.55
CA MET A 142 -9.04 -11.04 -3.11
C MET A 142 -9.48 -11.43 -4.53
N ILE A 143 -8.56 -11.95 -5.35
CA ILE A 143 -8.91 -12.48 -6.67
C ILE A 143 -9.83 -13.68 -6.51
N LYS A 144 -9.50 -14.59 -5.60
CA LYS A 144 -10.33 -15.76 -5.29
C LYS A 144 -11.74 -15.34 -4.91
N ASP A 145 -11.88 -14.46 -3.93
CA ASP A 145 -13.17 -13.94 -3.47
C ASP A 145 -13.96 -13.31 -4.61
N LYS A 146 -13.34 -12.47 -5.45
CA LYS A 146 -14.02 -11.85 -6.58
C LYS A 146 -14.55 -12.86 -7.58
N VAL A 147 -13.73 -13.83 -7.97
CA VAL A 147 -14.15 -14.89 -8.89
C VAL A 147 -15.27 -15.73 -8.26
N LEU A 148 -15.17 -16.08 -6.97
CA LEU A 148 -16.25 -16.81 -6.29
C LEU A 148 -17.55 -16.02 -6.21
N ASN A 149 -17.49 -14.68 -6.20
CA ASN A 149 -18.64 -13.79 -6.19
C ASN A 149 -19.17 -13.43 -7.60
N GLY A 150 -18.78 -14.17 -8.65
CA GLY A 150 -19.33 -14.00 -10.00
C GLY A 150 -18.58 -12.98 -10.87
N ILE A 151 -17.49 -12.40 -10.39
CA ILE A 151 -16.73 -11.38 -11.12
C ILE A 151 -15.73 -12.02 -12.08
N LYS A 152 -15.62 -11.47 -13.29
CA LYS A 152 -14.61 -11.88 -14.27
C LYS A 152 -13.26 -11.25 -13.93
N VAL A 153 -12.21 -12.07 -13.89
CA VAL A 153 -10.83 -11.61 -13.67
C VAL A 153 -9.96 -12.04 -14.85
N ARG A 154 -9.48 -11.04 -15.60
CA ARG A 154 -8.49 -11.21 -16.67
C ARG A 154 -7.11 -10.83 -16.15
N LEU A 155 -6.12 -11.69 -16.39
CA LEU A 155 -4.73 -11.45 -16.03
C LEU A 155 -3.84 -11.59 -17.26
N LEU A 156 -2.96 -10.61 -17.46
CA LEU A 156 -2.01 -10.59 -18.56
C LEU A 156 -0.57 -10.52 -18.01
N VAL A 157 0.22 -11.56 -18.27
CA VAL A 157 1.58 -11.75 -17.75
C VAL A 157 2.57 -11.98 -18.89
N MET A 158 3.84 -11.61 -18.74
CA MET A 158 4.82 -11.84 -19.81
C MET A 158 5.12 -13.34 -19.95
N ASP A 159 5.35 -13.81 -21.17
CA ASP A 159 5.76 -15.19 -21.42
C ASP A 159 7.20 -15.40 -20.93
N PRO A 160 7.47 -16.35 -20.01
CA PRO A 160 8.82 -16.60 -19.49
C PRO A 160 9.81 -17.09 -20.55
N SER A 161 9.32 -17.59 -21.69
CA SER A 161 10.11 -18.02 -22.84
C SER A 161 10.34 -16.91 -23.88
N SER A 162 9.74 -15.72 -23.69
CA SER A 162 9.90 -14.62 -24.64
C SER A 162 11.35 -14.12 -24.70
N PRO A 163 11.89 -13.83 -25.90
CA PRO A 163 13.16 -13.13 -26.06
C PRO A 163 13.23 -11.79 -25.31
N VAL A 164 12.08 -11.15 -25.05
CA VAL A 164 11.99 -9.91 -24.27
C VAL A 164 12.38 -10.14 -22.82
N VAL A 165 12.00 -11.27 -22.22
CA VAL A 165 12.39 -11.63 -20.84
C VAL A 165 13.92 -11.75 -20.75
N ASP A 166 14.56 -12.34 -21.76
CA ASP A 166 16.01 -12.48 -21.81
C ASP A 166 16.71 -11.14 -21.95
N LEU A 167 16.16 -10.25 -22.78
CA LEU A 167 16.68 -8.91 -22.95
C LEU A 167 16.61 -8.10 -21.65
N ILE A 168 15.45 -8.12 -20.97
CA ILE A 168 15.28 -7.46 -19.67
C ILE A 168 16.20 -8.08 -18.60
N THR A 169 16.30 -9.41 -18.58
CA THR A 169 17.16 -10.14 -17.64
C THR A 169 18.63 -9.78 -17.81
N LYS A 170 19.12 -9.71 -19.05
CA LYS A 170 20.49 -9.30 -19.38
C LYS A 170 20.79 -7.87 -18.94
N GLN A 171 19.85 -6.94 -19.13
CA GLN A 171 20.00 -5.56 -18.68
C GLN A 171 20.03 -5.43 -17.15
N GLY A 172 19.32 -6.29 -16.43
CA GLY A 172 19.38 -6.40 -14.96
C GLY A 172 20.61 -7.13 -14.41
N GLY A 173 21.70 -7.24 -15.18
CA GLY A 173 22.93 -7.93 -14.76
C GLY A 173 22.91 -9.46 -14.92
N GLY A 174 21.99 -10.00 -15.73
CA GLY A 174 21.99 -11.41 -16.14
C GLY A 174 21.43 -12.40 -15.11
N ARG A 175 20.88 -11.94 -13.98
CA ARG A 175 20.32 -12.82 -12.93
C ARG A 175 18.94 -13.34 -13.33
N HIS A 176 18.73 -14.67 -13.28
CA HIS A 176 17.46 -15.33 -13.62
C HIS A 176 16.24 -14.95 -12.75
N THR A 177 16.39 -14.05 -11.77
CA THR A 177 15.34 -13.62 -10.85
C THR A 177 14.08 -13.17 -11.58
N PHE A 178 14.17 -12.35 -12.64
CA PHE A 178 12.98 -11.87 -13.35
C PHE A 178 12.19 -12.99 -14.06
N ARG A 179 12.89 -13.89 -14.77
CA ARG A 179 12.28 -15.06 -15.40
C ARG A 179 11.64 -15.97 -14.35
N ASN A 180 12.29 -16.18 -13.23
CA ASN A 180 11.76 -16.99 -12.14
C ASN A 180 10.52 -16.34 -11.51
N GLU A 181 10.50 -15.02 -11.32
CA GLU A 181 9.30 -14.32 -10.83
C GLU A 181 8.08 -14.56 -11.74
N ILE A 182 8.26 -14.55 -13.06
CA ILE A 182 7.19 -14.84 -14.02
C ILE A 182 6.71 -16.29 -13.86
N LYS A 183 7.63 -17.25 -13.83
CA LYS A 183 7.31 -18.68 -13.65
C LYS A 183 6.57 -18.95 -12.33
N THR A 184 7.06 -18.39 -11.23
CA THR A 184 6.42 -18.49 -9.92
C THR A 184 5.00 -17.91 -9.95
N SER A 185 4.82 -16.76 -10.60
CA SER A 185 3.49 -16.14 -10.70
C SER A 185 2.52 -17.01 -11.48
N LEU A 186 2.95 -17.59 -12.62
CA LEU A 186 2.15 -18.55 -13.37
C LEU A 186 1.77 -19.77 -12.53
N LEU A 187 2.72 -20.37 -11.80
CA LEU A 187 2.46 -21.51 -10.92
C LEU A 187 1.44 -21.17 -9.82
N LEU A 188 1.57 -20.01 -9.19
CA LEU A 188 0.65 -19.54 -8.15
C LEU A 188 -0.76 -19.29 -8.71
N LEU A 189 -0.86 -18.74 -9.92
CA LEU A 189 -2.14 -18.52 -10.61
C LEU A 189 -2.77 -19.85 -11.03
N GLN A 190 -1.99 -20.83 -11.48
CA GLN A 190 -2.46 -22.19 -11.75
C GLN A 190 -3.02 -22.82 -10.47
N LYS A 191 -2.29 -22.76 -9.35
CA LYS A 191 -2.80 -23.27 -8.06
C LYS A 191 -4.10 -22.58 -7.66
N LEU A 192 -4.20 -21.26 -7.83
CA LEU A 192 -5.42 -20.51 -7.55
C LEU A 192 -6.58 -20.96 -8.45
N HIS A 193 -6.33 -21.18 -9.74
CA HIS A 193 -7.32 -21.69 -10.68
C HIS A 193 -7.89 -23.04 -10.22
N HIS A 194 -7.04 -23.98 -9.80
CA HIS A 194 -7.48 -25.27 -9.27
C HIS A 194 -8.31 -25.14 -7.98
N GLU A 195 -7.95 -24.24 -7.07
CA GLU A 195 -8.74 -23.99 -5.86
C GLU A 195 -10.13 -23.41 -6.16
N ILE A 196 -10.22 -22.51 -7.14
CA ILE A 196 -11.50 -21.95 -7.60
C ILE A 196 -12.32 -23.04 -8.31
N ALA A 197 -11.67 -23.88 -9.11
CA ALA A 197 -12.30 -25.01 -9.79
C ALA A 197 -12.91 -26.01 -8.79
N ALA A 198 -12.18 -26.32 -7.72
CA ALA A 198 -12.60 -27.24 -6.64
C ALA A 198 -13.74 -26.69 -5.75
N SER A 199 -14.05 -25.40 -5.83
CA SER A 199 -15.16 -24.81 -5.07
C SER A 199 -16.52 -25.16 -5.71
N ASN A 200 -17.49 -25.56 -4.87
CA ASN A 200 -18.85 -25.95 -5.30
C ASN A 200 -19.78 -24.76 -5.62
N ASN A 201 -19.23 -23.59 -5.93
CA ASN A 201 -20.04 -22.41 -6.19
C ASN A 201 -20.49 -22.38 -7.67
N LEU A 202 -21.80 -22.46 -7.90
CA LEU A 202 -22.43 -22.49 -9.24
C LEU A 202 -22.41 -21.13 -9.94
N ASN A 203 -22.34 -20.02 -9.20
CA ASN A 203 -22.36 -18.66 -9.74
C ASN A 203 -20.97 -18.01 -9.76
N LYS A 204 -19.90 -18.82 -9.86
CA LYS A 204 -18.54 -18.29 -9.95
C LYS A 204 -18.31 -17.61 -11.30
N GLY A 205 -17.57 -16.52 -11.27
CA GLY A 205 -17.02 -15.85 -12.45
C GLY A 205 -15.88 -16.65 -13.05
N GLU A 206 -15.09 -15.99 -13.88
CA GLU A 206 -14.04 -16.63 -14.66
C GLU A 206 -12.66 -16.03 -14.35
N LEU A 207 -11.67 -16.88 -14.09
CA LEU A 207 -10.26 -16.49 -13.99
C LEU A 207 -9.56 -16.86 -15.30
N ILE A 208 -9.23 -15.86 -16.12
CA ILE A 208 -8.57 -16.04 -17.41
C ILE A 208 -7.16 -15.48 -17.33
N VAL A 209 -6.16 -16.29 -17.70
CA VAL A 209 -4.75 -15.86 -17.74
C VAL A 209 -4.21 -15.99 -19.16
N HIS A 210 -3.67 -14.89 -19.67
CA HIS A 210 -2.99 -14.84 -20.96
C HIS A 210 -1.52 -14.44 -20.79
N SER A 211 -0.68 -14.91 -21.70
CA SER A 211 0.71 -14.52 -21.81
C SER A 211 0.98 -13.67 -23.06
N TYR A 212 1.89 -12.71 -22.97
CA TYR A 212 2.35 -11.90 -24.11
C TYR A 212 3.88 -11.92 -24.21
N ASP A 213 4.40 -11.76 -25.42
CA ASP A 213 5.83 -11.86 -25.73
C ASP A 213 6.45 -10.54 -26.21
N THR A 214 5.71 -9.44 -26.17
CA THR A 214 6.14 -8.09 -26.60
C THR A 214 6.63 -7.22 -25.43
N ILE A 215 7.39 -6.16 -25.73
CA ILE A 215 7.82 -5.18 -24.71
C ILE A 215 6.58 -4.40 -24.24
N PRO A 216 6.19 -4.48 -22.96
CA PRO A 216 5.02 -3.75 -22.49
C PRO A 216 5.33 -2.25 -22.44
N SER A 217 4.42 -1.43 -22.98
CA SER A 217 4.51 0.03 -22.85
C SER A 217 4.18 0.51 -21.42
N HIS A 218 3.37 -0.26 -20.70
CA HIS A 218 2.93 0.04 -19.35
C HIS A 218 2.43 -1.24 -18.64
N SER A 219 2.23 -1.16 -17.33
CA SER A 219 1.38 -2.11 -16.59
C SER A 219 0.09 -1.42 -16.18
N PHE A 220 -0.96 -2.17 -15.89
CA PHE A 220 -2.27 -1.55 -15.63
C PHE A 220 -3.18 -2.39 -14.75
N ILE A 221 -4.18 -1.71 -14.18
CA ILE A 221 -5.37 -2.29 -13.56
C ILE A 221 -6.56 -1.56 -14.18
N SER A 222 -7.42 -2.30 -14.87
CA SER A 222 -8.68 -1.81 -15.41
C SER A 222 -9.83 -2.42 -14.63
N ILE A 223 -10.76 -1.58 -14.19
CA ILE A 223 -11.94 -1.97 -13.42
C ILE A 223 -13.16 -1.54 -14.21
N ASP A 224 -14.05 -2.50 -14.48
CA ASP A 224 -15.33 -2.29 -15.14
C ASP A 224 -15.22 -1.41 -16.39
N ALA A 225 -14.22 -1.69 -17.24
CA ALA A 225 -13.81 -0.79 -18.32
C ALA A 225 -14.90 -0.56 -19.39
N GLN A 226 -15.93 -1.39 -19.41
CA GLN A 226 -17.10 -1.25 -20.29
C GLN A 226 -18.17 -0.32 -19.71
N ARG A 227 -18.06 0.08 -18.45
CA ARG A 227 -19.04 0.92 -17.75
C ARG A 227 -18.63 2.38 -17.79
N SER A 228 -19.62 3.26 -17.63
CA SER A 228 -19.39 4.70 -17.43
C SER A 228 -18.65 5.01 -16.13
N SER A 229 -18.76 4.13 -15.12
CA SER A 229 -18.01 4.21 -13.86
C SER A 229 -16.63 3.55 -13.92
N GLY A 230 -16.17 3.14 -15.10
CA GLY A 230 -14.91 2.44 -15.28
C GLY A 230 -13.70 3.28 -14.85
N LEU A 231 -12.70 2.59 -14.31
CA LEU A 231 -11.45 3.17 -13.82
C LEU A 231 -10.26 2.42 -14.42
N ILE A 232 -9.25 3.15 -14.90
CA ILE A 232 -7.98 2.56 -15.31
C ILE A 232 -6.84 3.20 -14.52
N ILE A 233 -5.98 2.37 -13.97
CA ILE A 233 -4.69 2.77 -13.43
C ILE A 233 -3.63 2.29 -14.41
N ALA A 234 -2.90 3.23 -15.01
CA ALA A 234 -1.79 2.96 -15.90
C ALA A 234 -0.47 3.30 -15.21
N ASP A 235 0.33 2.27 -14.94
CA ASP A 235 1.70 2.37 -14.46
C ASP A 235 2.66 2.50 -15.65
N ILE A 236 3.18 3.69 -15.86
CA ILE A 236 4.06 4.00 -16.98
C ILE A 236 5.47 3.54 -16.62
N GLY A 237 5.94 2.49 -17.28
CA GLY A 237 7.31 2.01 -17.16
C GLY A 237 8.21 2.67 -18.22
N PRO A 238 9.43 3.11 -17.90
CA PRO A 238 10.36 3.51 -18.95
C PRO A 238 10.72 2.27 -19.80
N TYR A 239 10.81 2.51 -21.11
CA TYR A 239 11.30 1.54 -22.10
C TYR A 239 12.61 0.89 -21.60
N LEU A 240 12.71 -0.44 -21.70
CA LEU A 240 13.91 -1.23 -21.35
C LEU A 240 14.25 -1.32 -19.84
N GLY A 241 13.24 -1.53 -18.99
CA GLY A 241 13.47 -2.20 -17.70
C GLY A 241 14.07 -1.36 -16.55
N ARG A 242 14.29 -0.04 -16.72
CA ARG A 242 14.58 0.83 -15.57
C ARG A 242 13.37 0.84 -14.63
N SER A 243 13.51 0.27 -13.44
CA SER A 243 12.37 -0.10 -12.60
C SER A 243 11.87 1.02 -11.68
N THR A 244 12.56 2.17 -11.61
CA THR A 244 12.18 3.30 -10.75
C THR A 244 12.69 4.65 -11.29
N PRO A 245 11.92 5.76 -11.12
CA PRO A 245 10.52 5.80 -10.68
C PRO A 245 9.56 5.31 -11.78
N ARG A 246 8.45 4.68 -11.37
CA ARG A 246 7.34 4.27 -12.25
C ARG A 246 6.11 5.10 -11.87
N PRO A 247 5.86 6.21 -12.57
CA PRO A 247 4.69 7.01 -12.30
C PRO A 247 3.42 6.28 -12.69
N SER A 248 2.36 6.49 -11.92
CA SER A 248 1.05 5.89 -12.11
C SER A 248 0.04 6.99 -12.45
N MET A 249 -0.80 6.75 -13.44
CA MET A 249 -1.89 7.64 -13.82
C MET A 249 -3.22 6.95 -13.56
N GLN A 250 -4.09 7.60 -12.80
CA GLN A 250 -5.46 7.13 -12.56
C GLN A 250 -6.41 7.93 -13.44
N VAL A 251 -7.15 7.22 -14.30
CA VAL A 251 -8.07 7.82 -15.27
C VAL A 251 -9.47 7.24 -15.13
N VAL A 252 -10.47 8.09 -15.26
CA VAL A 252 -11.90 7.71 -15.30
C VAL A 252 -12.46 7.87 -16.69
N ASN A 253 -13.53 7.12 -16.97
CA ASN A 253 -14.21 7.17 -18.25
C ASN A 253 -14.87 8.55 -18.50
N LYS A 254 -14.15 9.40 -19.23
CA LYS A 254 -14.66 10.67 -19.77
C LYS A 254 -14.58 10.67 -21.29
N LYS A 255 -15.60 11.27 -21.92
CA LYS A 255 -15.66 11.44 -23.38
C LYS A 255 -14.43 12.23 -23.85
N ASN A 256 -13.75 11.72 -24.89
CA ASN A 256 -12.52 12.30 -25.44
C ASN A 256 -11.37 12.45 -24.43
N GLY A 257 -11.38 11.66 -23.36
CA GLY A 257 -10.31 11.61 -22.36
C GLY A 257 -9.27 10.51 -22.63
N MET A 258 -8.31 10.40 -21.71
CA MET A 258 -7.23 9.39 -21.76
C MET A 258 -7.71 7.97 -21.49
N PHE A 259 -8.91 7.80 -20.93
CA PHE A 259 -9.48 6.48 -20.65
C PHE A 259 -9.59 5.62 -21.91
N GLY A 260 -10.09 6.19 -23.02
CA GLY A 260 -10.24 5.47 -24.29
C GLY A 260 -8.89 4.99 -24.83
N TYR A 261 -7.87 5.86 -24.78
CA TYR A 261 -6.50 5.51 -25.17
C TYR A 261 -5.95 4.34 -24.36
N TRP A 262 -6.03 4.39 -23.03
CA TRP A 262 -5.51 3.30 -22.18
C TRP A 262 -6.31 2.01 -22.35
N LYS A 263 -7.63 2.10 -22.48
CA LYS A 263 -8.47 0.95 -22.76
C LYS A 263 -8.07 0.27 -24.08
N GLU A 264 -7.87 1.05 -25.15
CA GLU A 264 -7.43 0.56 -26.45
C GLU A 264 -6.06 -0.12 -26.37
N MET A 265 -5.09 0.48 -25.67
CA MET A 265 -3.78 -0.13 -25.47
C MET A 265 -3.88 -1.47 -24.72
N ASN A 266 -4.73 -1.56 -23.70
CA ASN A 266 -4.95 -2.80 -22.94
C ASN A 266 -5.62 -3.87 -23.80
N ASP A 267 -6.62 -3.48 -24.60
CA ASP A 267 -7.34 -4.37 -25.50
C ASP A 267 -6.39 -4.92 -26.59
N ILE A 268 -5.55 -4.07 -27.20
CA ILE A 268 -4.51 -4.51 -28.16
C ILE A 268 -3.54 -5.51 -27.53
N MET A 269 -3.10 -5.27 -26.28
CA MET A 269 -2.22 -6.20 -25.58
C MET A 269 -2.92 -7.54 -25.32
N TRP A 270 -4.22 -7.53 -25.03
CA TRP A 270 -5.01 -8.75 -24.87
C TRP A 270 -5.18 -9.51 -26.19
N GLU A 271 -5.54 -8.83 -27.28
CA GLU A 271 -5.78 -9.45 -28.59
C GLU A 271 -4.53 -10.13 -29.16
N ASN A 272 -3.34 -9.57 -28.89
CA ASN A 272 -2.07 -10.14 -29.32
C ASN A 272 -1.49 -11.18 -28.33
N SER A 273 -2.17 -11.44 -27.23
CA SER A 273 -1.73 -12.39 -26.21
C SER A 273 -2.24 -13.81 -26.50
N LYS A 274 -1.63 -14.80 -25.85
CA LYS A 274 -1.98 -16.22 -25.98
C LYS A 274 -2.57 -16.72 -24.66
N PRO A 275 -3.64 -17.54 -24.69
CA PRO A 275 -4.15 -18.15 -23.47
C PRO A 275 -3.10 -19.05 -22.83
N VAL A 276 -2.94 -18.95 -21.51
CA VAL A 276 -2.07 -19.85 -20.74
C VAL A 276 -2.85 -21.11 -20.43
N ASN A 277 -2.23 -22.27 -20.62
CA ASN A 277 -2.82 -23.53 -20.20
C ASN A 277 -2.79 -23.64 -18.66
N MET A 278 -3.95 -23.43 -18.04
CA MET A 278 -4.11 -23.46 -16.58
C MET A 278 -4.24 -24.88 -16.02
N GLU A 279 -4.55 -25.86 -16.87
CA GLU A 279 -4.71 -27.28 -16.53
C GLU A 279 -3.37 -28.05 -16.54
N VAL A 280 -2.38 -27.55 -17.27
CA VAL A 280 -1.02 -28.10 -17.26
C VAL A 280 -0.30 -27.59 -16.03
N ALA A 281 -0.63 -28.19 -14.88
CA ALA A 281 0.41 -28.41 -13.90
C ALA A 281 1.43 -29.34 -14.59
N ASN A 282 2.55 -28.79 -15.07
CA ASN A 282 3.71 -29.62 -15.38
C ASN A 282 4.16 -30.26 -14.06
N THR A 283 3.56 -31.38 -13.72
CA THR A 283 3.92 -32.31 -12.64
C THR A 283 5.24 -33.05 -12.93
N SER A 284 5.99 -32.61 -13.96
CA SER A 284 7.22 -33.22 -14.43
C SER A 284 8.51 -32.51 -13.99
N THR A 285 8.44 -31.54 -13.08
CA THR A 285 9.61 -31.06 -12.33
C THR A 285 9.35 -31.23 -10.83
N VAL A 286 9.49 -32.47 -10.34
CA VAL A 286 9.62 -32.87 -8.93
C VAL A 286 8.80 -32.01 -7.97
N ASP A 287 7.49 -32.18 -7.84
CA ASP A 287 6.59 -31.56 -6.81
C ASP A 287 7.15 -30.32 -6.08
N THR A 288 7.67 -29.33 -6.82
CA THR A 288 8.48 -28.27 -6.19
C THR A 288 7.50 -27.22 -5.73
N LYS A 289 7.23 -27.20 -4.44
CA LYS A 289 6.43 -26.19 -3.76
C LYS A 289 7.27 -24.94 -3.55
N THR A 290 6.62 -23.81 -3.67
CA THR A 290 7.24 -22.49 -3.45
C THR A 290 6.59 -21.80 -2.26
N LEU A 291 7.40 -21.30 -1.34
CA LEU A 291 6.99 -20.43 -0.25
C LEU A 291 7.64 -19.06 -0.44
N VAL A 292 6.83 -18.00 -0.44
CA VAL A 292 7.30 -16.61 -0.49
C VAL A 292 6.81 -15.89 0.77
N LEU A 293 7.74 -15.30 1.53
CA LEU A 293 7.44 -14.53 2.73
C LEU A 293 8.01 -13.12 2.59
N GLY A 294 7.24 -12.10 2.96
CA GLY A 294 7.65 -10.70 2.94
C GLY A 294 7.71 -10.12 4.34
N SER A 295 8.49 -9.06 4.53
CA SER A 295 8.41 -8.23 5.72
C SER A 295 7.07 -7.49 5.78
N GLY A 296 6.48 -7.38 6.97
CA GLY A 296 5.16 -6.81 7.19
C GLY A 296 4.62 -7.16 8.57
N THR A 297 3.32 -7.46 8.66
CA THR A 297 2.66 -7.85 9.92
C THR A 297 3.16 -9.18 10.50
N ASP A 298 3.83 -10.00 9.71
CA ASP A 298 4.35 -11.29 10.16
C ASP A 298 5.73 -11.17 10.84
N THR A 299 6.33 -9.99 10.80
CA THR A 299 7.59 -9.70 11.48
C THR A 299 7.32 -9.32 12.95
N ASP A 300 8.04 -9.95 13.87
CA ASP A 300 8.02 -9.60 15.29
C ASP A 300 9.29 -8.83 15.67
N TYR A 301 9.24 -8.04 16.74
CA TYR A 301 10.41 -7.43 17.39
C TYR A 301 10.49 -7.85 18.86
N TYR A 302 11.71 -7.88 19.40
CA TYR A 302 11.94 -8.19 20.80
C TYR A 302 11.82 -6.95 21.67
N ASP A 303 10.83 -6.93 22.56
CA ASP A 303 10.68 -5.89 23.57
C ASP A 303 11.47 -6.26 24.82
N SER A 304 12.48 -5.44 25.13
CA SER A 304 13.37 -5.67 26.26
C SER A 304 12.70 -5.37 27.61
N GLU A 305 11.67 -4.51 27.63
CA GLU A 305 10.97 -4.15 28.87
C GLU A 305 10.05 -5.28 29.34
N SER A 306 9.31 -5.89 28.41
CA SER A 306 8.42 -7.02 28.71
C SER A 306 9.05 -8.39 28.48
N ALA A 307 10.33 -8.44 28.09
CA ALA A 307 11.08 -9.65 27.73
C ALA A 307 10.32 -10.58 26.76
N SER A 308 9.57 -10.01 25.81
CA SER A 308 8.67 -10.76 24.93
C SER A 308 8.71 -10.27 23.48
N TRP A 309 8.31 -11.15 22.56
CA TRP A 309 8.16 -10.81 21.15
C TRP A 309 6.82 -10.12 20.90
N LYS A 310 6.84 -8.97 20.23
CA LYS A 310 5.66 -8.18 19.85
C LYS A 310 5.65 -7.95 18.34
N LYS A 311 4.50 -7.65 17.77
CA LYS A 311 4.37 -7.39 16.33
C LYS A 311 5.10 -6.10 15.93
N ALA A 312 5.92 -6.18 14.88
CA ALA A 312 6.51 -4.99 14.29
C ALA A 312 5.43 -4.15 13.59
N SER A 313 5.71 -2.85 13.45
CA SER A 313 4.86 -1.91 12.73
C SER A 313 5.43 -1.61 11.36
N ILE A 314 4.57 -1.36 10.39
CA ILE A 314 4.98 -0.76 9.11
C ILE A 314 5.50 0.64 9.42
N CYS A 315 6.75 0.92 9.07
CA CYS A 315 7.40 2.18 9.41
C CYS A 315 7.37 3.19 8.27
N GLN A 316 7.51 4.46 8.64
CA GLN A 316 7.64 5.54 7.69
C GLN A 316 8.94 5.39 6.91
N MET A 317 8.83 5.33 5.59
CA MET A 317 9.98 5.27 4.70
C MET A 317 10.76 6.59 4.70
N GLY A 318 12.09 6.50 4.71
CA GLY A 318 12.96 7.60 4.32
C GLY A 318 12.71 8.01 2.87
N SER A 319 12.95 9.29 2.57
CA SER A 319 12.67 9.89 1.24
C SER A 319 13.39 9.20 0.08
N ASN A 320 14.56 8.62 0.33
CA ASN A 320 15.41 7.97 -0.67
C ASN A 320 15.34 6.44 -0.62
N TRP A 321 14.53 5.86 0.26
CA TRP A 321 14.46 4.40 0.42
C TRP A 321 13.77 3.73 -0.76
N ARG A 322 14.24 2.53 -1.10
CA ARG A 322 13.69 1.69 -2.16
C ARG A 322 12.94 0.50 -1.60
N GLY A 323 11.82 0.14 -2.23
CA GLY A 323 11.04 -1.04 -1.86
C GLY A 323 11.64 -2.35 -2.39
N ILE A 324 11.17 -3.47 -1.83
CA ILE A 324 11.28 -4.82 -2.39
C ILE A 324 9.87 -5.29 -2.72
N LYS A 325 9.65 -5.78 -3.94
CA LYS A 325 8.32 -6.21 -4.38
C LYS A 325 7.80 -7.35 -3.50
N GLY A 326 6.71 -7.13 -2.78
CA GLY A 326 6.10 -8.10 -1.87
C GLY A 326 6.55 -7.98 -0.41
N GLY A 327 7.37 -6.97 -0.07
CA GLY A 327 7.71 -6.64 1.31
C GLY A 327 7.32 -5.20 1.67
N GLN A 328 7.20 -4.93 2.96
CA GLN A 328 6.95 -3.62 3.54
C GLN A 328 8.10 -3.24 4.48
N TRP A 329 8.41 -1.95 4.57
CA TRP A 329 9.39 -1.47 5.56
C TRP A 329 8.81 -1.61 6.96
N VAL A 330 9.54 -2.30 7.84
CA VAL A 330 9.11 -2.57 9.21
C VAL A 330 10.11 -2.08 10.23
N TRP A 331 9.57 -1.60 11.35
CA TRP A 331 10.33 -1.24 12.55
C TRP A 331 9.50 -1.54 13.80
N ILE A 332 10.02 -1.23 14.99
CA ILE A 332 9.29 -1.45 16.24
C ILE A 332 8.06 -0.52 16.39
N ARG A 333 7.96 0.52 15.55
CA ARG A 333 6.91 1.56 15.56
C ARG A 333 6.88 2.28 14.21
N GLU A 334 5.81 3.03 13.93
CA GLU A 334 5.68 3.78 12.67
C GLU A 334 6.79 4.83 12.48
N LYS A 335 7.11 5.56 13.57
CA LYS A 335 8.16 6.60 13.57
C LYS A 335 9.11 6.44 14.74
N VAL A 336 10.41 6.54 14.45
CA VAL A 336 11.50 6.57 15.43
C VAL A 336 11.28 7.72 16.43
N THR A 337 11.66 7.57 17.70
CA THR A 337 11.56 8.70 18.64
C THR A 337 12.70 9.69 18.39
N LYS A 338 12.54 10.95 18.81
CA LYS A 338 13.63 11.94 18.67
C LYS A 338 14.90 11.50 19.41
N GLU A 339 14.75 10.93 20.60
CA GLU A 339 15.89 10.42 21.38
C GLU A 339 16.59 9.29 20.64
N GLU A 340 15.81 8.32 20.12
CA GLU A 340 16.34 7.20 19.34
C GLU A 340 17.04 7.66 18.05
N ALA A 341 16.51 8.69 17.38
CA ALA A 341 17.15 9.30 16.20
C ALA A 341 18.52 9.91 16.55
N ILE A 342 18.64 10.54 17.72
CA ILE A 342 19.88 11.20 18.19
C ILE A 342 20.91 10.16 18.63
N THR A 343 20.50 9.17 19.44
CA THR A 343 21.42 8.21 20.06
C THR A 343 21.71 6.98 19.20
N GLY A 344 20.92 6.76 18.15
CA GLY A 344 20.88 5.50 17.43
C GLY A 344 20.22 4.41 18.28
N SER A 345 20.07 3.23 17.69
CA SER A 345 19.45 2.10 18.38
C SER A 345 19.87 0.75 17.82
N LYS A 346 19.65 -0.28 18.63
CA LYS A 346 19.87 -1.66 18.24
C LYS A 346 18.66 -2.49 18.65
N LYS A 347 17.98 -3.11 17.69
CA LYS A 347 16.77 -3.90 17.94
C LYS A 347 16.82 -5.23 17.19
N LYS A 348 16.22 -6.25 17.81
CA LYS A 348 16.07 -7.57 17.21
C LYS A 348 14.67 -7.72 16.65
N LEU A 349 14.58 -8.09 15.38
CA LEU A 349 13.37 -8.50 14.70
C LEU A 349 13.48 -9.99 14.34
N ARG A 350 12.35 -10.64 14.13
CA ARG A 350 12.29 -12.06 13.81
C ARG A 350 11.18 -12.38 12.83
N LEU A 351 11.47 -13.34 11.96
CA LEU A 351 10.49 -14.04 11.14
C LEU A 351 10.47 -15.52 11.58
N ASN A 352 9.28 -16.00 11.93
CA ASN A 352 9.03 -17.41 12.21
C ASN A 352 8.11 -17.98 11.15
N PHE A 353 8.44 -19.15 10.63
CA PHE A 353 7.61 -19.84 9.65
C PHE A 353 7.86 -21.34 9.67
N ASN A 354 6.91 -22.09 9.13
CA ASN A 354 7.00 -23.54 9.00
C ASN A 354 7.20 -23.92 7.53
N LEU A 355 8.17 -24.80 7.27
CA LEU A 355 8.38 -25.46 5.99
C LEU A 355 7.78 -26.87 6.05
N PRO A 356 6.65 -27.12 5.36
CA PRO A 356 5.99 -28.42 5.37
C PRO A 356 6.65 -29.37 4.36
N CYS A 357 7.93 -29.67 4.57
CA CYS A 357 8.68 -30.69 3.84
C CYS A 357 9.09 -31.83 4.79
N GLU A 358 9.25 -33.03 4.22
CA GLU A 358 9.60 -34.23 5.01
C GLU A 358 11.07 -34.26 5.45
N SER A 359 11.94 -33.54 4.73
CA SER A 359 13.37 -33.51 5.02
C SER A 359 14.06 -32.22 4.58
N ASP A 360 15.18 -31.89 5.22
CA ASP A 360 16.03 -30.76 4.83
C ASP A 360 16.56 -30.91 3.40
N ARG A 361 16.78 -32.15 2.95
CA ARG A 361 17.23 -32.47 1.57
C ARG A 361 16.18 -32.14 0.51
N SER A 362 14.93 -31.95 0.93
CA SER A 362 13.86 -31.51 0.04
C SER A 362 13.95 -30.01 -0.26
N ILE A 363 14.69 -29.23 0.52
CA ILE A 363 14.90 -27.80 0.26
C ILE A 363 15.89 -27.67 -0.89
N ARG A 364 15.43 -27.11 -2.00
CA ARG A 364 16.23 -26.92 -3.22
C ARG A 364 16.91 -25.57 -3.26
N ARG A 365 16.25 -24.55 -2.71
CA ARG A 365 16.71 -23.17 -2.73
C ARG A 365 16.02 -22.37 -1.63
N ALA A 366 16.76 -21.48 -0.98
CA ALA A 366 16.22 -20.42 -0.14
C ALA A 366 17.03 -19.14 -0.39
N GLU A 367 16.41 -18.15 -1.01
CA GLU A 367 17.02 -16.87 -1.36
C GLU A 367 16.28 -15.74 -0.66
N MET A 368 17.01 -14.85 0.00
CA MET A 368 16.47 -13.68 0.66
C MET A 368 16.95 -12.39 -0.01
N LEU A 369 16.01 -11.54 -0.37
CA LEU A 369 16.25 -10.14 -0.71
C LEU A 369 16.16 -9.29 0.55
N LEU A 370 17.11 -8.38 0.78
CA LEU A 370 17.11 -7.55 1.99
C LEU A 370 17.66 -6.14 1.77
N ARG A 371 17.07 -5.18 2.47
CA ARG A 371 17.58 -3.81 2.67
C ARG A 371 17.32 -3.37 4.10
N SER A 372 18.17 -2.50 4.61
CA SER A 372 18.05 -1.93 5.95
C SER A 372 18.62 -0.52 5.97
N ASP A 373 18.11 0.28 6.90
CA ASP A 373 18.70 1.55 7.31
C ASP A 373 18.97 1.50 8.83
N ASN A 374 20.23 1.44 9.30
CA ASN A 374 21.49 1.48 8.53
C ASN A 374 22.05 0.08 8.25
N VAL A 375 22.23 -0.74 9.28
CA VAL A 375 22.92 -2.05 9.17
C VAL A 375 22.14 -3.15 9.86
N CYS A 376 22.03 -4.30 9.20
CA CYS A 376 21.39 -5.50 9.70
C CYS A 376 22.39 -6.66 9.74
N HIS A 377 22.44 -7.36 10.87
CA HIS A 377 23.04 -8.69 10.96
C HIS A 377 21.94 -9.75 10.97
N ILE A 378 22.21 -10.88 10.34
CA ILE A 378 21.21 -11.93 10.15
C ILE A 378 21.71 -13.21 10.82
N SER A 379 20.79 -13.87 11.54
CA SER A 379 20.98 -15.24 11.97
C SER A 379 19.82 -16.11 11.48
N VAL A 380 20.13 -17.27 10.90
CA VAL A 380 19.14 -18.25 10.44
C VAL A 380 19.33 -19.51 11.29
N ASN A 381 18.28 -19.94 12.00
CA ASN A 381 18.31 -21.10 12.89
C ASN A 381 19.57 -21.15 13.78
N ASP A 382 19.82 -20.04 14.49
CA ASP A 382 20.98 -19.83 15.38
C ASP A 382 22.36 -19.73 14.70
N VAL A 383 22.44 -19.86 13.38
CA VAL A 383 23.67 -19.62 12.61
C VAL A 383 23.75 -18.15 12.17
N ARG A 384 24.71 -17.40 12.74
CA ARG A 384 24.95 -16.00 12.38
C ARG A 384 25.74 -15.89 11.08
N LEU A 385 25.23 -15.12 10.14
CA LEU A 385 25.96 -14.76 8.91
C LEU A 385 27.01 -13.69 9.25
N SER A 386 28.20 -13.82 8.68
CA SER A 386 29.34 -12.93 8.96
C SER A 386 29.21 -11.55 8.30
N GLN A 387 28.39 -11.43 7.27
CA GLN A 387 28.20 -10.19 6.51
C GLN A 387 27.20 -9.24 7.17
N GLU A 388 27.48 -7.94 7.05
CA GLU A 388 26.58 -6.84 7.38
C GLU A 388 25.81 -6.40 6.13
N TYR A 389 24.52 -6.15 6.30
CA TYR A 389 23.63 -5.75 5.21
C TYR A 389 23.07 -4.36 5.49
N GLY A 390 23.20 -3.43 4.55
CA GLY A 390 22.75 -2.05 4.70
C GLY A 390 22.67 -1.37 3.35
N GLY A 391 21.85 -0.33 3.21
CA GLY A 391 21.67 0.36 1.92
C GLY A 391 20.23 0.40 1.49
N ALA A 392 19.44 1.17 2.23
CA ALA A 392 18.03 1.40 1.95
C ALA A 392 17.82 2.11 0.60
N GLU A 393 18.79 2.91 0.17
CA GLU A 393 18.80 3.75 -1.02
C GLU A 393 19.42 3.07 -2.26
N TYR A 394 20.15 1.97 -2.07
CA TYR A 394 20.90 1.30 -3.14
C TYR A 394 20.00 0.86 -4.29
N PRO A 395 20.46 0.89 -5.55
CA PRO A 395 19.66 0.45 -6.69
C PRO A 395 19.11 -0.97 -6.54
N ASP A 396 19.95 -1.90 -6.11
CA ASP A 396 19.63 -3.32 -5.96
C ASP A 396 19.64 -3.74 -4.48
N PRO A 397 18.72 -4.64 -4.05
CA PRO A 397 18.76 -5.22 -2.71
C PRO A 397 19.91 -6.23 -2.61
N PHE A 398 20.31 -6.56 -1.38
CA PHE A 398 21.18 -7.71 -1.15
C PHE A 398 20.43 -8.98 -1.49
N ILE A 399 21.11 -9.92 -2.15
CA ILE A 399 20.62 -11.27 -2.40
C ILE A 399 21.46 -12.21 -1.55
N ILE A 400 20.80 -12.98 -0.70
CA ILE A 400 21.43 -13.79 0.34
C ILE A 400 20.91 -15.21 0.19
N ASP A 401 21.79 -16.12 -0.17
CA ASP A 401 21.49 -17.56 -0.21
C ASP A 401 21.58 -18.11 1.21
N ILE A 402 20.48 -18.68 1.70
CA ILE A 402 20.35 -19.21 3.07
C ILE A 402 19.91 -20.67 3.11
N ASP A 403 19.85 -21.34 1.97
CA ASP A 403 19.40 -22.72 1.79
C ASP A 403 20.09 -23.70 2.74
N GLN A 404 21.40 -23.58 2.92
CA GLN A 404 22.19 -24.44 3.80
C GLN A 404 21.90 -24.29 5.31
N TYR A 405 21.17 -23.23 5.71
CA TYR A 405 20.83 -22.96 7.10
C TYR A 405 19.37 -23.27 7.44
N MET A 406 18.60 -23.74 6.45
CA MET A 406 17.18 -24.03 6.56
C MET A 406 16.94 -25.51 6.89
N HIS A 407 15.88 -25.79 7.65
CA HIS A 407 15.49 -27.15 8.02
C HIS A 407 14.00 -27.40 7.75
N ALA A 408 13.61 -28.67 7.68
CA ALA A 408 12.22 -29.06 7.66
C ALA A 408 11.51 -28.63 8.95
N GLY A 409 10.25 -28.20 8.83
CA GLY A 409 9.47 -27.73 9.97
C GLY A 409 9.76 -26.26 10.33
N ASN A 410 9.89 -25.97 11.63
CA ASN A 410 9.95 -24.59 12.11
C ASN A 410 11.31 -23.96 11.86
N ASN A 411 11.30 -22.80 11.22
CA ASN A 411 12.49 -22.00 10.96
C ASN A 411 12.34 -20.62 11.59
N THR A 412 13.46 -20.08 12.02
CA THR A 412 13.57 -18.76 12.63
C THR A 412 14.68 -17.96 11.96
N ILE A 413 14.35 -16.77 11.46
CA ILE A 413 15.33 -15.80 11.00
C ILE A 413 15.30 -14.60 11.93
N ILE A 414 16.44 -14.26 12.50
CA ILE A 414 16.63 -13.10 13.39
C ILE A 414 17.37 -12.02 12.61
N PHE A 415 16.82 -10.81 12.64
CA PHE A 415 17.40 -9.59 12.08
C PHE A 415 17.80 -8.68 13.24
N GLU A 416 19.10 -8.49 13.44
CA GLU A 416 19.62 -7.53 14.40
C GLU A 416 19.95 -6.23 13.66
N LEU A 417 19.02 -5.29 13.72
CA LEU A 417 19.09 -4.01 13.02
C LEU A 417 19.69 -2.94 13.94
N VAL A 418 20.70 -2.26 13.42
CA VAL A 418 21.47 -1.19 14.04
C VAL A 418 21.19 0.09 13.26
N SER A 419 20.63 1.07 13.97
CA SER A 419 20.47 2.45 13.53
C SER A 419 21.62 3.28 14.11
N TYR A 420 22.35 3.98 13.25
CA TYR A 420 23.46 4.81 13.69
C TYR A 420 22.95 6.12 14.31
N ALA A 421 23.67 6.59 15.33
CA ALA A 421 23.37 7.85 15.98
C ALA A 421 23.48 9.02 15.00
N LYS A 422 22.50 9.92 15.03
CA LYS A 422 22.53 11.18 14.31
C LYS A 422 22.38 12.35 15.29
N PRO A 423 23.48 12.79 15.95
CA PRO A 423 23.41 13.73 17.07
C PRO A 423 22.79 15.09 16.73
N ASP A 424 22.80 15.46 15.46
CA ASP A 424 22.25 16.69 14.91
C ASP A 424 20.76 16.59 14.51
N ALA A 425 20.12 15.42 14.71
CA ALA A 425 18.71 15.22 14.43
C ALA A 425 17.82 16.18 15.24
N LYS A 426 17.03 16.99 14.54
CA LYS A 426 16.08 17.95 15.14
C LYS A 426 14.72 17.32 15.36
N VAL A 427 14.32 16.43 14.45
CA VAL A 427 13.06 15.69 14.44
C VAL A 427 13.31 14.19 14.17
N SER A 428 12.32 13.36 14.49
CA SER A 428 12.35 11.90 14.30
C SER A 428 12.63 11.48 12.85
N GLU A 429 12.13 12.27 11.90
CA GLU A 429 12.22 12.03 10.46
C GLU A 429 13.64 12.23 9.91
N ASP A 430 14.55 12.85 10.67
CA ASP A 430 15.93 13.09 10.24
C ASP A 430 16.76 11.80 10.22
N ASN A 431 16.33 10.76 10.93
CA ASN A 431 17.01 9.47 11.03
C ASN A 431 16.00 8.30 10.99
N PRO A 432 15.37 8.06 9.82
CA PRO A 432 14.43 6.95 9.69
C PRO A 432 15.16 5.62 9.89
N THR A 433 14.46 4.60 10.39
CA THR A 433 15.05 3.29 10.67
C THR A 433 14.05 2.20 10.31
N GLY A 434 14.55 1.15 9.63
CA GLY A 434 13.70 0.05 9.21
C GLY A 434 14.46 -1.00 8.43
N ILE A 435 13.77 -2.13 8.22
CA ILE A 435 14.22 -3.23 7.39
C ILE A 435 13.11 -3.62 6.42
N ILE A 436 13.48 -4.06 5.23
CA ILE A 436 12.57 -4.71 4.28
C ILE A 436 13.25 -5.96 3.75
N TYR A 437 12.50 -7.07 3.71
CA TYR A 437 13.02 -8.32 3.17
C TYR A 437 11.95 -9.09 2.41
N ARG A 438 12.40 -10.01 1.54
CA ARG A 438 11.57 -11.03 0.89
C ARG A 438 12.35 -12.33 0.83
N LEU A 439 11.77 -13.39 1.37
CA LEU A 439 12.32 -14.73 1.33
C LEU A 439 11.57 -15.57 0.30
N HIS A 440 12.32 -16.29 -0.54
CA HIS A 440 11.82 -17.19 -1.57
C HIS A 440 12.43 -18.57 -1.36
N ILE A 441 11.59 -19.57 -1.12
CA ILE A 441 12.01 -20.94 -0.82
C ILE A 441 11.35 -21.89 -1.80
N GLU A 442 12.15 -22.77 -2.40
CA GLU A 442 11.72 -23.87 -3.26
C GLU A 442 12.03 -25.19 -2.54
N TYR A 443 11.03 -26.05 -2.35
CA TYR A 443 11.17 -27.33 -1.65
C TYR A 443 10.25 -28.41 -2.25
N CYS A 444 10.58 -29.68 -2.03
CA CYS A 444 9.78 -30.83 -2.50
C CYS A 444 8.90 -31.42 -1.38
#